data_AF-K1U1P0-F1
#
_entry.id   AF-K1U1P0-F1
#
_cell.length_a   1.000
_cell.length_b   1.000
_cell.length_c   1.000
_cell.angle_alpha   90.00
_cell.angle_beta   90.00
_cell.angle_gamma   90.00
#
_symmetry.space_group_name_H-M   'P 1'
#
loop_
_entity.id
_entity.type
_entity.pdbx_description
1 polymer ?
#
loop_
_entity_poly.entity_id
_entity_poly.type
_entity_poly.pdbx_seq_one_letter_code
_entity_poly.pdbx_strand_id
1 'polypeptide(L)' 'MGRFYRHVLVQKRYPHHGAVAFGHYGKILFEVLKFLGIQDIAYNQPKSLPYPTENPFA' A
#
# COMPACT_ATOMS: atom_id res chain seq x y z
N MET A 1 -0.55 -10.12 -3.38
CA MET A 1 -0.60 -9.69 -1.97
C MET A 1 0.65 -9.99 -1.16
N GLY A 2 1.36 -11.12 -1.31
CA GLY A 2 2.55 -11.40 -0.51
C GLY A 2 3.61 -10.30 -0.49
N ARG A 3 3.90 -9.68 -1.65
CA ARG A 3 4.81 -8.52 -1.78
C ARG A 3 4.35 -7.33 -0.93
N PHE A 4 3.11 -6.88 -1.13
CA PHE A 4 2.54 -5.78 -0.34
C PHE A 4 2.55 -6.08 1.17
N TYR A 5 2.21 -7.32 1.56
CA TYR A 5 2.24 -7.72 2.96
C TYR A 5 3.65 -7.58 3.57
N ARG A 6 4.68 -8.06 2.89
CA ARG A 6 6.09 -7.98 3.32
C ARG A 6 6.61 -6.54 3.33
N HIS A 7 6.50 -5.84 2.21
CA HIS A 7 7.17 -4.56 1.95
C HIS A 7 6.40 -3.34 2.46
N VAL A 8 5.12 -3.52 2.84
CA VAL A 8 4.30 -2.43 3.39
C VAL A 8 3.83 -2.80 4.79
N LEU A 9 2.99 -3.82 4.95
CA LEU A 9 2.30 -4.06 6.24
C LEU A 9 3.28 -4.45 7.35
N VAL A 10 4.12 -5.46 7.10
CA VAL A 10 5.13 -5.90 8.08
C VAL A 10 6.25 -4.86 8.22
N GLN A 11 6.80 -4.39 7.11
CA GLN A 11 7.93 -3.45 7.13
C GLN A 11 7.59 -2.14 7.85
N LYS A 12 6.39 -1.58 7.64
CA LYS A 12 5.94 -0.35 8.32
C LYS A 12 5.21 -0.61 9.64
N ARG A 13 5.12 -1.87 10.08
CA ARG A 13 4.49 -2.28 11.35
C ARG A 13 3.05 -1.78 11.49
N TYR A 14 2.23 -1.93 10.43
CA TYR A 14 0.81 -1.57 10.50
C TYR A 14 0.11 -2.36 11.61
N PRO A 15 -0.88 -1.75 12.31
CA PRO A 15 -1.64 -2.42 13.36
C PRO A 15 -2.40 -3.63 12.82
N HIS A 16 -2.81 -4.52 13.72
CA HIS A 16 -3.52 -5.75 13.39
C HIS A 16 -4.96 -5.52 12.89
N HIS A 17 -5.49 -4.31 13.01
CA HIS A 17 -6.83 -3.96 12.54
C HIS A 17 -6.81 -3.47 11.10
N GLY A 18 -7.84 -3.88 10.35
CA GLY A 18 -8.11 -3.40 9.00
C GLY A 18 -9.61 -3.27 8.77
N ALA A 19 -9.97 -2.51 7.73
CA ALA A 19 -11.34 -2.38 7.26
C ALA A 19 -11.48 -3.01 5.87
N VAL A 20 -12.65 -3.58 5.58
CA VAL A 20 -12.95 -4.20 4.28
C VAL A 20 -14.21 -3.54 3.71
N ALA A 21 -14.13 -3.15 2.44
CA ALA A 21 -15.26 -2.66 1.67
C ALA A 21 -15.43 -3.53 0.41
N PHE A 22 -16.67 -3.81 0.03
CA PHE A 22 -16.99 -4.67 -1.11
C PHE A 22 -17.13 -3.85 -2.39
N GLY A 23 -16.22 -4.01 -3.34
CA GLY A 23 -16.24 -3.32 -4.64
C GLY A 23 -14.88 -2.72 -5.01
N HIS A 24 -14.84 -1.96 -6.11
CA HIS A 24 -13.60 -1.36 -6.63
C HIS A 24 -13.36 0.07 -6.11
N TYR A 25 -13.20 0.22 -4.80
CA TYR A 25 -13.05 1.53 -4.15
C TYR A 25 -11.60 1.99 -3.95
N GLY A 26 -10.60 1.17 -4.29
CA GLY A 26 -9.19 1.48 -4.03
C GLY A 26 -8.73 2.82 -4.61
N LYS A 27 -9.12 3.13 -5.86
CA LYS A 27 -8.72 4.38 -6.54
C LYS A 27 -9.31 5.61 -5.86
N ILE A 28 -10.61 5.60 -5.54
CA ILE A 28 -11.27 6.76 -4.93
C ILE A 28 -10.77 6.99 -3.50
N LEU A 29 -10.55 5.93 -2.71
CA LEU A 29 -9.96 6.05 -1.37
C LEU A 29 -8.54 6.62 -1.44
N PHE A 30 -7.71 6.16 -2.39
CA PHE A 30 -6.35 6.66 -2.56
C PHE A 30 -6.34 8.17 -2.88
N GLU A 31 -7.18 8.63 -3.81
CA GLU A 31 -7.25 10.05 -4.16
C GLU A 31 -7.85 10.93 -3.05
N VAL A 32 -8.87 10.45 -2.32
CA VAL A 32 -9.43 11.19 -1.18
C VAL A 32 -8.40 11.34 -0.05
N LEU A 33 -7.67 10.27 0.29
CA LEU A 33 -6.63 10.34 1.32
C LEU A 33 -5.51 11.31 0.94
N LYS A 34 -5.11 11.34 -0.35
CA LYS A 34 -4.17 12.35 -0.87
C LYS A 34 -4.73 13.76 -0.74
N PHE A 35 -5.99 13.98 -1.12
CA PHE A 35 -6.66 15.28 -1.02
C PHE A 35 -6.71 15.78 0.43
N LEU A 36 -6.93 14.88 1.39
CA LEU A 36 -6.90 15.18 2.83
C LEU A 36 -5.48 15.39 3.38
N GLY A 37 -4.44 15.30 2.56
CA GLY A 37 -3.06 15.52 2.96
C GLY A 37 -2.41 14.35 3.69
N ILE A 38 -2.98 13.15 3.63
CA ILE A 38 -2.36 11.95 4.22
C ILE A 38 -1.10 11.60 3.41
N GLN A 39 0.04 11.55 4.10
CA GLN A 39 1.35 11.36 3.45
C GLN A 39 1.71 9.88 3.26
N ASP A 40 1.33 9.01 4.20
CA ASP A 40 1.64 7.58 4.12
C ASP A 40 0.44 6.78 3.58
N ILE A 41 0.44 6.58 2.27
CA ILE A 41 -0.57 5.80 1.55
C ILE A 41 0.15 4.78 0.65
N ALA A 42 -0.27 3.53 0.70
CA ALA A 42 0.34 2.46 -0.08
C ALA A 42 -0.72 1.58 -0.78
N TYR A 43 -0.34 0.98 -1.91
CA TYR A 43 -1.16 0.04 -2.66
C TYR A 43 -0.36 -1.19 -3.10
N ASN A 44 -1.05 -2.27 -3.47
CA ASN A 44 -0.44 -3.50 -3.98
C ASN A 44 0.07 -3.28 -5.42
N GLN A 45 1.39 -3.15 -5.58
CA GLN A 45 2.02 -2.80 -6.85
C GLN A 45 2.04 -3.98 -7.84
N PRO A 46 1.94 -3.72 -9.16
CA PRO A 46 2.10 -4.75 -10.18
C PRO A 46 3.53 -5.33 -10.14
N LYS A 47 3.74 -6.50 -10.75
CA LYS A 47 5.08 -7.15 -10.79
C LYS A 47 6.13 -6.30 -11.52
N SER A 48 5.71 -5.52 -12.51
CA SER A 48 6.58 -4.63 -13.28
C SER A 48 7.07 -3.41 -12.51
N LEU A 49 6.49 -3.12 -11.33
CA LEU A 49 6.90 -2.02 -10.47
C LEU A 49 7.44 -2.60 -9.15
N PRO A 50 8.77 -2.61 -8.94
CA PRO A 50 9.36 -3.13 -7.71
C PRO A 50 9.11 -2.17 -6.54
N TYR A 51 8.93 -2.74 -5.35
CA TYR A 51 9.05 -1.97 -4.11
C TYR A 51 10.52 -1.55 -3.92
N PRO A 52 10.82 -0.40 -3.29
CA PRO A 52 12.20 0.05 -3.11
C PRO A 52 13.11 -1.00 -2.47
N THR A 53 12.59 -1.77 -1.50
CA THR A 53 13.33 -2.83 -0.80
C THR A 53 13.49 -4.14 -1.58
N GLU A 54 12.98 -4.23 -2.81
CA GLU A 54 13.21 -5.36 -3.71
C GLU A 54 14.41 -5.14 -4.64
N ASN A 55 14.86 -3.89 -4.83
CA ASN A 55 16.07 -3.60 -5.58
C ASN A 55 17.27 -3.52 -4.63
N PRO A 56 18.26 -4.43 -4.71
CA PRO A 56 19.42 -4.42 -3.83
C PRO A 56 20.41 -3.27 -4.11
N PHE A 57 20.17 -2.48 -5.16
CA PHE A 57 21.01 -1.35 -5.57
C PHE A 57 20.31 0.02 -5.42
N ALA A 58 19.09 0.07 -4.87
CA ALA A 58 18.31 1.30 -4.68
C ALA A 58 18.61 1.99 -3.35
#